data_AF-A0A354TSM4-F1
#
_entry.id   AF-A0A354TSM4-F1
#
_cell.length_a   1.000
_cell.length_b   1.000
_cell.length_c   1.000
_cell.angle_alpha   90.00
_cell.angle_beta   90.00
_cell.angle_gamma   90.00
#
_symmetry.space_group_name_H-M   'P 1'
#
loop_
_entity.id
_entity.type
_entity.pdbx_description
1 polymer ?
#
loop_
_entity_poly.entity_id
_entity_poly.type
_entity_poly.pdbx_seq_one_letter_code
_entity_poly.pdbx_strand_id
1 'polypeptide(L)' 'MDIRKVKKLIELLEASDIAEIEIKEGEEAVRISRYSGAAPAIMPALAAPVAAAPAPAAAAPAPAEDKPA' A
#
# COMPACT_ATOMS: atom_id res chain seq x y z
N MET A 1 0.57 -10.92 -24.67
CA MET A 1 0.87 -9.72 -25.48
C MET A 1 2.18 -9.95 -26.24
N ASP A 2 2.21 -9.84 -27.58
CA ASP A 2 3.43 -10.06 -28.36
C ASP A 2 4.38 -8.86 -28.35
N ILE A 3 5.69 -9.11 -28.36
CA ILE A 3 6.71 -8.05 -28.49
C ILE A 3 6.58 -7.24 -29.79
N ARG A 4 5.98 -7.84 -30.84
CA ARG A 4 5.63 -7.15 -32.09
C ARG A 4 4.54 -6.09 -31.91
N LYS A 5 3.55 -6.35 -31.05
CA LYS A 5 2.50 -5.38 -30.68
C LYS A 5 3.11 -4.25 -29.86
N VAL A 6 3.96 -4.58 -28.88
CA VAL A 6 4.64 -3.59 -28.02
C VAL A 6 5.49 -2.60 -28.83
N LYS A 7 6.28 -3.08 -29.82
CA LYS A 7 7.05 -2.20 -30.71
C LYS A 7 6.19 -1.18 -31.45
N LYS A 8 5.06 -1.62 -32.02
CA LYS A 8 4.13 -0.71 -32.70
C LYS A 8 3.52 0.32 -31.74
N LEU A 9 3.23 -0.07 -30.50
CA LEU A 9 2.72 0.86 -29.49
C LEU A 9 3.74 1.92 -29.12
N ILE A 10 5.03 1.56 -29.04
CA ILE A 10 6.12 2.52 -28.81
C ILE A 10 6.21 3.50 -29.99
N GLU A 11 6.20 3.01 -31.24
CA GLU A 11 6.22 3.89 -32.42
C GLU A 11 4.99 4.83 -32.46
N LEU A 12 3.79 4.32 -32.13
CA LEU A 12 2.58 5.14 -32.06
C LEU A 12 2.64 6.18 -30.93
N LEU A 13 3.19 5.83 -29.78
CA LEU A 13 3.33 6.73 -28.63
C LEU A 13 4.41 7.81 -28.86
N GLU A 14 5.40 7.52 -29.68
CA GLU A 14 6.42 8.50 -30.09
C GLU A 14 5.89 9.44 -31.18
N ALA A 15 5.14 8.91 -32.16
CA ALA A 15 4.50 9.69 -33.21
C ALA A 15 3.29 10.52 -32.71
N SER A 16 2.62 10.06 -31.66
CA SER A 16 1.50 10.78 -31.04
C SER A 16 1.99 11.60 -29.86
N ASP A 17 1.29 12.68 -29.49
CA ASP A 17 1.61 13.42 -28.27
C ASP A 17 0.97 12.79 -27.01
N ILE A 18 0.96 11.45 -26.96
CA ILE A 18 0.36 10.68 -25.89
C ILE A 18 1.42 10.39 -24.83
N ALA A 19 1.09 10.69 -23.57
CA ALA A 19 2.00 10.46 -22.46
C ALA A 19 2.05 8.98 -22.03
N GLU A 20 0.94 8.25 -22.11
CA GLU A 20 0.81 6.89 -21.56
C GLU A 20 -0.25 6.04 -22.29
N ILE A 21 0.02 4.75 -22.46
CA ILE A 21 -0.91 3.74 -22.99
C ILE A 21 -0.89 2.51 -22.06
N GLU A 22 -2.06 2.08 -21.57
CA GLU A 22 -2.25 0.84 -20.80
C GLU A 22 -3.25 -0.07 -21.52
N ILE A 23 -2.89 -1.34 -21.72
CA ILE A 23 -3.74 -2.35 -22.36
C ILE A 23 -3.80 -3.57 -21.46
N LYS A 24 -5.02 -4.08 -21.25
CA LYS A 24 -5.31 -5.32 -20.52
C LYS A 24 -5.94 -6.33 -21.47
N GLU A 25 -5.35 -7.50 -21.59
CA GLU A 25 -5.82 -8.58 -22.44
C GLU A 25 -5.82 -9.87 -21.59
N GLY A 26 -6.97 -10.21 -21.03
CA GLY A 26 -7.10 -11.31 -20.07
C GLY A 26 -6.29 -11.07 -18.80
N GLU A 27 -5.29 -11.92 -18.56
CA GLU A 27 -4.40 -11.84 -17.40
C GLU A 27 -3.16 -10.97 -17.64
N GLU A 28 -2.92 -10.54 -18.89
CA GLU A 28 -1.75 -9.74 -19.25
C GLU A 28 -2.08 -8.24 -19.28
N ALA A 29 -1.25 -7.43 -18.63
CA ALA A 29 -1.31 -5.97 -18.67
C ALA A 29 0.02 -5.40 -19.15
N VAL A 30 -0.02 -4.49 -20.12
CA VAL A 30 1.16 -3.74 -20.59
C VAL A 30 0.89 -2.26 -20.47
N ARG A 31 1.80 -1.56 -19.78
CA ARG A 31 1.80 -0.12 -19.60
C ARG A 31 3.06 0.46 -20.23
N ILE A 32 2.89 1.43 -21.12
CA ILE A 32 3.97 2.14 -21.81
C ILE A 32 3.80 3.61 -21.51
N SER A 33 4.84 4.23 -20.96
CA SER A 33 4.86 5.67 -20.65
C SER A 33 6.04 6.32 -21.37
N ARG A 34 5.80 7.47 -21.99
CA ARG A 34 6.83 8.36 -22.57
C ARG A 34 7.78 8.85 -21.49
N TYR A 35 7.20 9.26 -20.38
CA TYR A 35 7.93 9.86 -19.29
C TYR A 35 8.30 8.73 -18.34
N SER A 36 9.60 8.52 -18.15
CA SER A 36 10.13 7.70 -17.07
C SER A 36 9.99 8.45 -15.73
N GLY A 37 8.78 8.94 -15.44
CA GLY A 37 8.39 9.28 -14.09
C GLY A 37 8.28 7.95 -13.38
N ALA A 38 9.23 7.66 -12.50
CA ALA A 38 9.10 6.59 -11.53
C ALA A 38 7.69 6.72 -10.93
N ALA A 39 6.77 5.84 -11.33
CA ALA A 39 5.49 5.72 -10.65
C ALA A 39 5.86 5.62 -9.17
N PRO A 40 5.30 6.46 -8.28
CA PRO A 40 5.67 6.42 -6.88
C PRO A 40 5.48 4.97 -6.45
N ALA A 41 6.61 4.31 -6.16
CA ALA A 41 6.59 2.94 -5.69
C ALA A 41 5.64 2.97 -4.50
N ILE A 42 4.51 2.26 -4.61
CA ILE A 42 3.58 2.14 -3.49
C ILE A 42 4.37 1.37 -2.45
N MET A 43 5.03 2.10 -1.56
CA MET A 43 5.70 1.53 -0.41
C MET A 43 4.59 0.90 0.43
N PRO A 44 4.62 -0.41 0.69
CA PRO A 44 3.66 -1.02 1.59
C PRO A 44 3.75 -0.27 2.92
N ALA A 45 2.61 0.28 3.36
CA ALA A 45 2.52 0.98 4.62
C ALA A 45 2.99 0.02 5.72
N LEU A 46 4.14 0.32 6.33
CA LEU A 46 4.66 -0.45 7.44
C LEU A 46 3.67 -0.31 8.60
N ALA A 47 3.04 -1.42 9.00
CA ALA A 47 2.13 -1.42 10.13
C ALA A 47 2.89 -0.92 11.37
N ALA A 48 2.42 0.19 11.95
CA ALA A 48 3.02 0.75 13.15
C ALA A 48 2.86 -0.25 14.31
N PRO A 49 3.92 -0.48 15.12
CA PRO A 49 3.81 -1.35 16.28
C PRO A 49 2.80 -0.78 17.26
N VAL A 50 1.74 -1.53 17.52
CA VAL A 50 0.76 -1.23 18.56
C VAL A 50 1.44 -1.35 19.92
N ALA A 51 1.61 -0.24 20.61
CA ALA A 51 2.08 -0.23 21.99
C ALA A 51 1.02 -0.90 22.88
N ALA A 52 1.44 -1.94 23.61
CA ALA A 52 0.59 -2.61 24.58
C ALA A 52 0.15 -1.59 25.65
N ALA A 53 -1.16 -1.43 25.79
CA ALA A 53 -1.74 -0.59 26.85
C ALA A 53 -1.37 -1.16 28.23
N PRO A 54 -1.04 -0.31 29.21
CA PRO A 54 -0.73 -0.78 30.55
C PRO A 54 -1.97 -1.45 31.15
N ALA A 55 -1.78 -2.65 31.70
CA ALA A 55 -2.82 -3.38 32.40
C ALA A 55 -3.29 -2.57 33.63
N PRO A 56 -4.62 -2.53 33.92
CA PRO A 56 -5.12 -1.84 35.09
C PRO A 56 -4.59 -2.53 36.35
N ALA A 57 -3.99 -1.73 37.24
CA ALA A 57 -3.57 -2.17 38.55
C ALA A 57 -4.80 -2.61 39.37
N ALA A 58 -4.77 -3.84 39.85
CA ALA A 58 -5.80 -4.36 40.75
C ALA A 58 -5.81 -3.54 42.05
N ALA A 59 -6.98 -3.00 42.39
CA ALA A 59 -7.19 -2.33 43.66
C ALA A 59 -7.02 -3.34 44.80
N ALA A 60 -6.11 -3.04 45.74
CA ALA A 60 -5.96 -3.79 46.97
C ALA A 60 -7.22 -3.64 47.84
N PRO A 61 -7.73 -4.71 48.48
CA PRO A 61 -8.87 -4.60 49.37
C PRO A 61 -8.48 -3.80 50.61
N ALA A 62 -9.32 -2.83 50.98
CA ALA A 62 -9.21 -2.09 52.23
C ALA A 62 -9.37 -3.06 53.43
N PRO A 63 -8.55 -2.97 54.47
CA PRO A 63 -8.71 -3.76 55.68
C PRO A 63 -10.06 -3.47 56.33
N ALA A 64 -10.80 -4.54 56.66
CA ALA A 64 -11.95 -4.47 57.52
C ALA A 64 -11.52 -3.94 58.90
N GLU A 65 -11.98 -2.74 59.25
CA GLU A 65 -11.95 -2.27 60.63
C GLU A 65 -13.02 -3.02 61.43
N ASP A 66 -12.59 -4.14 62.01
CA ASP A 66 -13.16 -4.69 63.23
C ASP A 66 -12.79 -3.76 64.38
N LYS A 67 -13.78 -3.09 64.99
CA LYS A 67 -13.74 -2.99 66.44
C LYS A 67 -15.14 -2.88 67.08
N PRO A 68 -15.45 -3.78 68.03
CA PRO A 68 -16.64 -3.73 68.88
C PRO A 68 -16.41 -2.89 70.15
N ALA A 69 -17.50 -2.34 70.71
CA ALA A 69 -17.82 -2.21 72.14
C ALA A 69 -19.07 -1.33 72.32
#